data_AF-A0AA37WI77-F1
#
_entry.id   AF-A0AA37WI77-F1
#
_cell.length_a   1.000
_cell.length_b   1.000
_cell.length_c   1.000
_cell.angle_alpha   90.00
_cell.angle_beta   90.00
_cell.angle_gamma   90.00
#
_symmetry.space_group_name_H-M   'P 1'
#
loop_
_entity.id
_entity.type
_entity.pdbx_description
1 polymer ?
#
loop_
_entity_poly.entity_id
_entity_poly.type
_entity_poly.pdbx_seq_one_letter_code
_entity_poly.pdbx_strand_id
1 'polypeptide(L)' 'MADAQKAMEESYAGCHYSVADFAEELTTDTTEIPESLAYYIDYEKMGRDMELSGDIFTIETGYREVHIFWNH' A
#
# COMPACT_ATOMS: atom_id res chain seq x y z
N MET A 1 6.38 24.69 7.64
CA MET A 1 7.57 23.90 7.24
C MET A 1 7.65 22.63 8.08
N ALA A 2 7.70 22.72 9.42
CA ALA A 2 7.68 21.53 10.29
C ALA A 2 6.43 20.65 10.11
N ASP A 3 5.24 21.26 9.95
CA ASP A 3 3.99 20.50 9.82
C ASP A 3 3.92 19.65 8.54
N ALA A 4 4.46 20.15 7.42
CA ALA A 4 4.46 19.43 6.15
C ALA A 4 5.38 18.19 6.19
N GLN A 5 6.56 18.33 6.81
CA GLN A 5 7.48 17.21 6.97
C GLN A 5 6.90 16.16 7.93
N LYS A 6 6.31 16.61 9.04
CA LYS A 6 5.67 15.71 10.03
C LYS A 6 4.50 14.94 9.41
N ALA A 7 3.66 15.61 8.61
CA ALA A 7 2.59 14.95 7.89
C ALA A 7 3.11 13.86 6.93
N MET A 8 4.20 14.13 6.20
CA MET A 8 4.82 13.11 5.33
C MET A 8 5.39 11.92 6.11
N GLU A 9 6.01 12.16 7.27
CA GLU A 9 6.53 11.10 8.13
C GLU A 9 5.40 10.25 8.74
N GLU A 10 4.28 10.88 9.14
CA GLU A 10 3.11 10.20 9.70
C GLU A 10 2.31 9.42 8.66
N SER A 11 2.30 9.87 7.41
CA SER A 11 1.63 9.19 6.29
C SER A 11 2.44 8.03 5.71
N TYR A 12 3.71 7.86 6.07
CA TYR A 12 4.57 6.86 5.44
C TYR A 12 4.19 5.43 5.90
N ALA A 13 3.76 4.61 4.96
CA ALA A 13 3.28 3.24 5.20
C ALA A 13 4.41 2.20 5.12
N GLY A 14 5.51 2.50 4.43
CA GLY A 14 6.64 1.59 4.31
C GLY A 14 7.20 1.51 2.89
N CYS A 15 8.16 0.59 2.72
CA CYS A 15 8.77 0.27 1.43
C CYS A 15 8.45 -1.19 1.10
N HIS A 16 7.84 -1.40 -0.06
CA HIS A 16 7.39 -2.71 -0.53
C HIS A 16 7.97 -2.99 -1.92
N TYR A 17 7.90 -4.25 -2.31
CA TYR A 17 8.35 -4.69 -3.62
C TYR A 17 7.46 -4.11 -4.74
N SER A 18 6.15 -4.05 -4.50
CA SER A 18 5.15 -3.43 -5.36
C SER A 18 3.93 -3.00 -4.53
N VAL A 19 3.02 -2.27 -5.16
CA VAL A 19 1.72 -1.91 -4.54
C VAL A 19 0.86 -3.15 -4.27
N ALA A 20 1.02 -4.21 -5.04
CA ALA A 20 0.31 -5.46 -4.83
C ALA A 20 0.79 -6.16 -3.55
N ASP A 21 2.10 -6.18 -3.29
CA ASP A 21 2.65 -6.74 -2.04
C ASP A 21 2.12 -5.99 -0.81
N PHE A 22 2.02 -4.66 -0.89
CA PHE A 22 1.41 -3.85 0.16
C PHE A 22 -0.07 -4.16 0.36
N ALA A 23 -0.83 -4.30 -0.72
CA ALA A 23 -2.24 -4.67 -0.64
C ALA A 23 -2.43 -6.05 0.00
N GLU A 24 -1.55 -7.01 -0.30
CA GLU A 24 -1.55 -8.35 0.31
C GLU A 24 -1.23 -8.28 1.81
N GLU A 25 -0.15 -7.58 2.18
CA GLU A 25 0.26 -7.39 3.58
C GLU A 25 -0.86 -6.74 4.39
N LEU A 26 -1.39 -5.61 3.91
CA LEU A 26 -2.48 -4.90 4.56
C LEU A 26 -3.72 -5.79 4.73
N THR A 27 -4.10 -6.52 3.69
CA THR A 27 -5.29 -7.39 3.75
C THR A 27 -5.10 -8.51 4.75
N THR A 28 -3.92 -9.14 4.74
CA THR A 28 -3.60 -10.27 5.63
C THR A 28 -3.50 -9.84 7.09
N ASP A 29 -2.99 -8.63 7.33
CA ASP A 29 -2.85 -8.07 8.67
C ASP A 29 -4.18 -7.60 9.27
N THR A 30 -5.11 -7.16 8.42
CA THR A 30 -6.39 -6.56 8.88
C THR A 30 -7.57 -7.50 8.79
N THR A 31 -7.48 -8.57 7.99
CA THR A 31 -8.61 -9.45 7.67
C THR A 31 -8.19 -10.93 7.72
N GLU A 32 -8.98 -11.76 8.40
CA GLU A 32 -8.82 -13.21 8.34
C GLU A 32 -9.41 -13.73 7.02
N ILE A 33 -8.53 -14.10 6.08
CA ILE A 33 -8.92 -14.56 4.74
C ILE A 33 -9.30 -16.04 4.81
N PRO A 34 -10.53 -16.44 4.42
CA PRO A 34 -10.89 -17.84 4.31
C PRO A 34 -10.03 -18.56 3.27
N GLU A 35 -9.53 -19.77 3.58
CA GLU A 35 -8.69 -20.55 2.66
C GLU A 35 -9.34 -20.78 1.29
N SER A 36 -10.67 -20.92 1.26
CA SER A 36 -11.43 -21.08 0.02
C SER A 36 -11.41 -19.86 -0.89
N LEU A 37 -11.07 -18.68 -0.36
CA LEU A 37 -11.03 -17.41 -1.08
C LEU A 37 -9.61 -16.89 -1.33
N ALA A 38 -8.61 -17.35 -0.59
CA ALA A 38 -7.23 -16.84 -0.67
C ALA A 38 -6.68 -16.81 -2.11
N TYR A 39 -6.89 -17.89 -2.88
CA TYR A 39 -6.42 -17.99 -4.26
C TYR A 39 -7.25 -17.19 -5.29
N TYR A 40 -8.34 -16.55 -4.87
CA TYR A 40 -9.21 -15.75 -5.73
C TYR A 40 -9.00 -14.24 -5.56
N ILE A 41 -8.13 -13.83 -4.63
CA ILE A 41 -7.86 -12.41 -4.38
C ILE A 41 -6.83 -11.91 -5.40
N ASP A 42 -7.15 -10.79 -6.03
CA ASP A 42 -6.30 -10.13 -7.03
C ASP A 42 -5.69 -8.86 -6.40
N TYR A 43 -4.55 -9.03 -5.74
CA TYR A 43 -3.87 -7.94 -5.04
C TYR A 43 -3.32 -6.86 -5.99
N GLU A 44 -3.02 -7.19 -7.25
CA GLU A 44 -2.64 -6.20 -8.25
C GLU A 44 -3.79 -5.22 -8.51
N LYS A 45 -5.02 -5.73 -8.66
CA LYS A 45 -6.20 -4.87 -8.81
C LYS A 45 -6.50 -4.08 -7.54
N MET A 46 -6.34 -4.69 -6.36
CA MET A 46 -6.56 -3.99 -5.09
C MET A 46 -5.59 -2.83 -4.91
N GLY A 47 -4.28 -3.08 -5.06
CA GLY A 47 -3.27 -2.03 -4.95
C GLY A 47 -3.50 -0.91 -5.96
N ARG A 48 -3.83 -1.26 -7.21
CA ARG A 48 -4.18 -0.28 -8.24
C ARG A 48 -5.42 0.55 -7.87
N ASP A 49 -6.44 -0.09 -7.29
CA ASP A 49 -7.64 0.61 -6.83
C ASP A 49 -7.31 1.64 -5.75
N MET A 50 -6.45 1.29 -4.79
CA MET A 50 -5.98 2.19 -3.73
C MET A 50 -5.21 3.41 -4.28
N GLU A 51 -4.42 3.24 -5.34
CA GLU A 51 -3.76 4.37 -6.01
C GLU A 51 -4.77 5.23 -6.80
N LEU A 52 -5.73 4.60 -7.49
CA LEU A 52 -6.71 5.31 -8.33
C LEU A 52 -7.79 6.03 -7.53
N SER A 53 -8.21 5.47 -6.39
CA SER A 53 -9.09 6.13 -5.42
C SER A 53 -8.40 7.32 -4.76
N GLY A 54 -7.07 7.32 -4.77
CA GLY A 54 -6.24 8.30 -4.10
C GLY A 54 -6.10 8.02 -2.60
N ASP A 55 -6.37 6.80 -2.14
CA ASP A 55 -6.12 6.41 -0.74
C ASP A 55 -4.61 6.42 -0.43
N ILE A 56 -3.79 6.10 -1.43
CA ILE A 56 -2.34 6.15 -1.34
C ILE A 56 -1.71 6.90 -2.50
N PHE A 57 -0.46 7.31 -2.31
CA PHE A 57 0.46 7.61 -3.41
C PHE A 57 1.78 6.88 -3.21
N THR A 58 2.50 6.68 -4.32
CA THR A 58 3.70 5.84 -4.36
C THR A 58 4.90 6.60 -4.92
N ILE A 59 6.10 6.24 -4.45
CA ILE A 59 7.37 6.73 -4.98
C ILE A 59 8.28 5.53 -5.24
N GLU A 60 8.67 5.33 -6.50
CA GLU A 60 9.68 4.33 -6.88
C GLU A 60 11.09 4.92 -6.78
N THR A 61 11.93 4.33 -5.94
CA THR A 61 13.33 4.76 -5.73
C THR A 61 14.35 3.82 -6.38
N GLY A 62 13.92 2.62 -6.78
CA GLY A 62 14.78 1.59 -7.33
C GLY A 62 14.01 0.40 -7.89
N TYR A 63 14.73 -0.65 -8.30
CA TYR A 63 14.10 -1.88 -8.75
C TYR A 63 13.45 -2.59 -7.57
N ARG A 64 12.11 -2.72 -7.61
CA ARG A 64 11.31 -3.35 -6.53
C ARG A 64 11.42 -2.61 -5.20
N GLU A 65 11.53 -1.28 -5.27
CA GLU A 65 11.61 -0.40 -4.11
C GLU A 65 10.54 0.68 -4.26
N VAL A 66 9.33 0.36 -3.76
CA VAL A 66 8.13 1.21 -3.85
C VAL A 66 7.79 1.70 -2.45
N HIS A 67 7.98 2.99 -2.23
CA HIS A 67 7.59 3.66 -1.00
C HIS A 67 6.12 4.07 -1.08
N ILE A 68 5.34 3.74 -0.05
CA ILE A 68 3.90 3.97 -0.02
C ILE A 68 3.55 4.97 1.07
N PHE A 69 2.64 5.88 0.75
CA PHE A 69 2.17 6.92 1.64
C PHE A 69 0.65 7.00 1.60
N TRP A 70 0.03 7.10 2.78
CA TRP A 70 -1.41 7.35 2.92
C TRP A 70 -1.75 8.80 2.61
N ASN A 71 -2.81 9.02 1.84
CA ASN A 71 -3.42 10.35 1.67
C ASN A 71 -4.44 10.59 2.79
N HIS A 72 -4.07 11.48 3.73
CA HIS A 72 -4.93 11.98 4.81
C HIS A 72 -4.90 13.50 4.87
#